data_AF-A0A7C4F4B0-F1
#
_entry.id   AF-A0A7C4F4B0-F1
#
_cell.length_a   1.000
_cell.length_b   1.000
_cell.length_c   1.000
_cell.angle_alpha   90.00
_cell.angle_beta   90.00
_cell.angle_gamma   90.00
#
_symmetry.space_group_name_H-M   'P 1'
#
loop_
_entity.id
_entity.type
_entity.pdbx_description
1 polymer ?
#
loop_
_entity_poly.entity_id
_entity_poly.type
_entity_poly.pdbx_seq_one_letter_code
_entity_poly.pdbx_strand_id
1 'polypeptide(L)'
;MNGTLIYGVWKGVSRTVVLSEKTIATSVREYVSRRTLRELSEKRGRGTELISLYIPPGRRISEVMTNLREEYGKASNIKSRTTRKNVQDAIVKVQQRLKLYDEAPENGLVIFCGAIPGEAPGSENIEIHVIEPPEKITLSYYGCDDKFYVEPLKEMLEKKDKYLILSIDNSEATIALASGRNMDVKDELTSGVPGKTSKGGQSARRFERLREMELNDFYRRVAERLNEVYLQNTDVKGLIVGGPGPTKEMFLEKDFIHYELRKKILAVVDTSYTGHQGIKEILGKASEKLQELDLIKERNLVENFLKLVSSEPDRVVYGLKEVENALLSGKVRLILFSEALDIFRVKVKCGKCDYEAVEQHPFQELVALPAKVSSTPCPKCGSTSLYVAEKESLLDRFIEIASQKNTQLELISTATEEGMMLHKGFGGVVGILK
;
A
#
# COMPACT_ATOMS: atom_id res chain seq x y z
N MET A 1 21.62 -9.13 0.38
CA MET A 1 21.66 -8.68 1.78
C MET A 1 20.23 -8.31 2.13
N ASN A 2 19.65 -9.04 3.07
CA ASN A 2 18.21 -9.16 3.26
C ASN A 2 17.68 -7.96 4.07
N GLY A 3 16.94 -7.06 3.41
CA GLY A 3 16.22 -5.98 4.07
C GLY A 3 15.15 -6.56 4.98
N THR A 4 15.33 -6.41 6.29
CA THR A 4 14.43 -6.93 7.32
C THR A 4 13.49 -5.80 7.74
N LEU A 5 12.34 -5.67 7.08
CA LEU A 5 11.33 -4.68 7.43
C LEU A 5 10.56 -5.13 8.68
N ILE A 6 10.75 -4.40 9.78
CA ILE A 6 10.06 -4.63 11.06
C ILE A 6 8.70 -3.93 11.00
N TYR A 7 7.62 -4.69 10.79
CA TYR A 7 6.26 -4.18 10.91
C TYR A 7 5.79 -4.29 12.37
N GLY A 8 5.42 -3.16 12.96
CA GLY A 8 4.93 -3.06 14.32
C GLY A 8 3.54 -3.68 14.46
N VAL A 9 3.48 -4.92 14.93
CA VAL A 9 2.24 -5.52 15.45
C VAL A 9 2.08 -5.11 16.92
N TRP A 10 0.89 -4.66 17.28
CA TRP A 10 0.45 -4.46 18.66
C TRP A 10 0.68 -5.72 19.49
N LYS A 11 1.62 -5.70 20.45
CA LYS A 11 1.50 -6.43 21.73
C LYS A 11 2.31 -5.76 22.84
N GLY A 12 1.68 -5.65 24.01
CA GLY A 12 2.34 -5.50 25.31
C GLY A 12 3.14 -6.74 25.75
N VAL A 13 3.62 -7.56 24.81
CA VAL A 13 4.55 -8.66 25.05
C VAL A 13 5.45 -8.78 23.83
N SER A 14 6.74 -8.56 24.06
CA SER A 14 7.88 -9.11 23.31
C SER A 14 7.51 -10.12 22.21
N ARG A 15 7.44 -9.68 20.94
CA ARG A 15 7.74 -10.50 19.75
C ARG A 15 7.72 -9.62 18.49
N THR A 16 8.91 -9.33 17.98
CA THR A 16 9.13 -8.71 16.67
C THR A 16 8.75 -9.73 15.59
N VAL A 17 7.69 -9.47 14.81
CA VAL A 17 7.33 -10.34 13.67
C VAL A 17 8.17 -9.91 12.48
N VAL A 18 9.09 -10.78 12.05
CA VAL A 18 9.83 -10.63 10.79
C VAL A 18 8.94 -11.16 9.67
N LEU A 19 8.41 -10.28 8.83
CA LEU A 19 7.59 -10.67 7.68
C LEU A 19 8.51 -11.16 6.54
N SER A 20 8.27 -12.37 6.04
CA SER A 20 9.01 -12.91 4.89
C SER A 20 8.46 -12.35 3.56
N GLU A 21 9.33 -11.83 2.69
CA GLU A 21 8.95 -11.19 1.41
C GLU A 21 8.22 -12.11 0.42
N LYS A 22 8.32 -13.44 0.57
CA LYS A 22 7.85 -14.42 -0.42
C LYS A 22 6.39 -14.86 -0.24
N THR A 23 5.76 -14.59 0.90
CA THR A 23 4.50 -15.27 1.28
C THR A 23 3.28 -14.35 1.21
N ILE A 24 3.46 -13.03 1.38
CA ILE A 24 2.37 -12.07 1.49
C ILE A 24 2.28 -11.23 0.22
N ALA A 25 1.10 -11.19 -0.39
CA ALA A 25 0.88 -10.41 -1.59
C ALA A 25 1.13 -8.91 -1.34
N THR A 26 1.52 -8.22 -2.41
CA THR A 26 1.79 -6.78 -2.38
C THR A 26 0.56 -5.97 -1.96
N SER A 27 -0.63 -6.39 -2.38
CA SER A 27 -1.95 -5.85 -2.00
C SER A 27 -2.15 -5.81 -0.47
N VAL A 28 -1.77 -6.88 0.21
CA VAL A 28 -1.90 -7.04 1.66
C VAL A 28 -0.97 -6.10 2.43
N ARG A 29 0.30 -6.00 2.00
CA ARG A 29 1.27 -5.09 2.64
C ARG A 29 0.82 -3.63 2.56
N GLU A 30 0.30 -3.25 1.40
CA GLU A 30 -0.22 -1.91 1.16
C GLU A 30 -1.45 -1.61 2.03
N TYR A 31 -2.38 -2.56 2.13
CA TYR A 31 -3.55 -2.42 2.99
C TYR A 31 -3.18 -2.28 4.47
N VAL A 32 -2.31 -3.15 5.00
CA VAL A 32 -1.86 -3.07 6.42
C VAL A 32 -1.21 -1.73 6.71
N SER A 33 -0.34 -1.26 5.80
CA SER A 33 0.34 0.03 5.97
C SER A 33 -0.66 1.19 5.93
N ARG A 34 -1.61 1.18 4.97
CA ARG A 34 -2.68 2.19 4.89
C ARG A 34 -3.57 2.19 6.12
N ARG A 35 -3.94 1.01 6.62
CA ARG A 35 -4.74 0.87 7.85
C ARG A 35 -4.00 1.41 9.06
N THR A 36 -2.72 1.07 9.22
CA THR A 36 -1.89 1.60 10.32
C THR A 36 -1.83 3.12 10.28
N LEU A 37 -1.62 3.73 9.11
CA LEU A 37 -1.65 5.19 8.97
C LEU A 37 -3.04 5.79 9.21
N ARG A 38 -4.11 5.08 8.85
CA ARG A 38 -5.48 5.50 9.13
C ARG A 38 -5.72 5.53 10.64
N GLU A 39 -5.38 4.46 11.35
CA GLU A 39 -5.46 4.37 12.80
C GLU A 39 -4.66 5.48 13.49
N LEU A 40 -3.43 5.75 13.03
CA LEU A 40 -2.61 6.85 13.54
C LEU A 40 -3.24 8.22 13.27
N SER A 41 -3.88 8.43 12.12
CA SER A 41 -4.51 9.70 11.78
C SER A 41 -5.78 10.01 12.57
N GLU A 42 -6.49 8.97 13.02
CA GLU A 42 -7.70 9.08 13.83
C GLU A 42 -7.40 9.32 15.31
N LYS A 43 -6.17 9.00 15.77
CA LYS A 43 -5.73 9.29 17.14
C LYS A 43 -5.61 10.79 17.38
N ARG A 44 -6.10 11.21 18.55
CA ARG A 44 -6.12 12.61 19.03
C ARG A 44 -5.65 12.66 20.47
N GLY A 45 -4.71 13.55 20.76
CA GLY A 45 -4.35 13.92 22.14
C GLY A 45 -5.40 14.85 22.75
N ARG A 46 -5.38 14.99 24.08
CA ARG A 46 -6.16 16.04 24.78
C ARG A 46 -5.55 17.42 24.63
N GLY A 47 -4.27 17.48 24.26
CA GLY A 47 -3.55 18.68 23.89
C GLY A 47 -2.37 18.34 22.99
N THR A 48 -1.38 19.21 22.93
CA THR A 48 -0.15 19.02 22.14
C THR A 48 0.78 18.01 22.82
N GLU A 49 0.46 16.72 22.71
CA GLU A 49 1.13 15.62 23.42
C GLU A 49 1.46 14.41 22.53
N LEU A 50 1.27 14.53 21.22
CA LEU A 50 1.61 13.51 20.23
C LEU A 50 2.85 13.94 19.44
N ILE A 51 3.93 13.18 19.58
CA ILE A 51 5.22 13.39 18.94
C ILE A 51 5.27 12.63 17.62
N SER A 52 5.66 13.33 16.55
CA SER A 52 6.00 12.77 15.25
C SER A 52 7.47 13.07 14.94
N LEU A 53 8.28 12.02 14.79
CA LEU A 53 9.71 12.12 14.51
C LEU A 53 10.05 11.40 13.22
N TYR A 54 10.64 12.12 12.27
CA TYR A 54 11.12 11.63 10.98
C TYR A 54 12.62 11.78 10.87
N ILE A 55 13.31 10.66 10.62
CA ILE A 55 14.76 10.57 10.55
C ILE A 55 15.13 10.07 9.15
N PRO A 56 15.77 10.91 8.31
CA PRO A 56 16.24 10.48 7.00
C PRO A 56 17.40 9.47 7.12
N PRO A 57 17.62 8.64 6.09
CA PRO A 57 18.70 7.66 6.09
C PRO A 57 20.08 8.32 6.19
N GLY A 58 21.03 7.65 6.84
CA GLY A 58 22.40 8.15 7.05
C GLY A 58 22.54 9.22 8.15
N ARG A 59 21.44 9.64 8.79
CA ARG A 59 21.53 10.52 9.96
C ARG A 59 21.95 9.74 11.20
N ARG A 60 22.93 10.27 11.93
CA ARG A 60 23.41 9.67 13.18
C ARG A 60 22.38 9.79 14.29
N ILE A 61 22.09 8.66 14.95
CA ILE A 61 21.11 8.61 16.05
C ILE A 61 21.59 9.47 17.23
N SER A 62 22.90 9.61 17.43
CA SER A 62 23.48 10.48 18.47
C SER A 62 23.06 11.94 18.35
N GLU A 63 22.99 12.48 17.12
CA GLU A 63 22.52 13.85 16.86
C GLU A 63 21.03 14.00 17.16
N VAL A 64 20.23 13.01 16.73
CA VAL A 64 18.78 12.98 17.02
C VAL A 64 18.54 12.91 18.53
N MET A 65 19.33 12.11 19.24
CA MET A 65 19.25 12.01 20.71
C MET A 65 19.59 13.33 21.40
N THR A 66 20.55 14.11 20.87
CA THR A 66 20.85 15.46 21.39
C THR A 66 19.67 16.40 21.18
N ASN A 67 19.09 16.44 19.98
CA ASN A 67 17.91 17.26 19.71
C ASN A 67 16.75 16.88 20.65
N LEU A 68 16.49 15.59 20.87
CA LEU A 68 15.45 15.14 21.79
C LEU A 68 15.71 15.55 23.25
N ARG A 69 16.97 15.66 23.70
CA ARG A 69 17.28 16.18 25.05
C ARG A 69 16.99 17.68 25.15
N GLU A 70 17.26 18.44 24.10
CA GLU A 70 16.93 19.87 24.04
C GLU A 70 15.41 20.06 24.08
N GLU A 71 14.66 19.27 23.30
CA GLU A 71 13.20 19.30 23.29
C GLU A 71 12.60 18.87 24.64
N TYR A 72 13.21 17.90 25.33
CA TYR A 72 12.85 17.55 26.70
C TYR A 72 13.01 18.74 27.67
N GLY A 73 14.09 19.51 27.51
CA GLY A 73 14.33 20.75 28.25
C GLY A 73 13.29 21.82 27.93
N LYS A 74 12.94 22.02 26.65
CA LYS A 74 11.88 22.97 26.27
C LYS A 74 10.52 22.57 26.81
N ALA A 75 10.22 21.27 26.84
CA ALA A 75 8.97 20.75 27.38
C ALA A 75 8.76 21.10 28.87
N SER A 76 9.82 21.36 29.65
CA SER A 76 9.67 21.77 31.06
C SER A 76 8.94 23.09 31.24
N ASN A 77 8.90 23.94 30.20
CA ASN A 77 8.24 25.24 30.21
C ASN A 77 6.74 25.16 29.89
N ILE A 78 6.19 23.97 29.58
CA ILE A 78 4.77 23.78 29.31
C ILE A 78 3.96 24.09 30.58
N LYS A 79 3.03 25.06 30.47
CA LYS A 79 2.21 25.53 31.60
C LYS A 79 1.39 24.42 32.24
N SER A 80 0.70 23.62 31.43
CA SER A 80 -0.10 22.48 31.89
C SER A 80 0.79 21.38 32.47
N ARG A 81 0.55 20.98 33.73
CA ARG A 81 1.33 19.94 34.43
C ARG A 81 1.16 18.56 33.79
N THR A 82 -0.06 18.22 33.36
CA THR A 82 -0.38 16.93 32.74
C THR A 82 0.27 16.83 31.36
N THR A 83 0.03 17.81 30.49
CA THR A 83 0.63 17.87 29.14
C THR A 83 2.15 17.85 29.20
N ARG A 84 2.75 18.59 30.13
CA ARG A 84 4.20 18.58 30.36
C ARG A 84 4.73 17.18 30.65
N LYS A 85 4.08 16.48 31.58
CA LYS A 85 4.46 15.11 31.95
C LYS A 85 4.33 14.17 30.76
N ASN A 86 3.21 14.23 30.04
CA ASN A 86 2.93 13.36 28.89
C ASN A 86 3.96 13.55 27.76
N VAL A 87 4.31 14.80 27.45
CA VAL A 87 5.35 15.10 26.46
C VAL A 87 6.72 14.60 26.92
N GLN A 88 7.10 14.84 28.17
CA GLN A 88 8.38 14.39 28.72
C GLN A 88 8.49 12.86 28.72
N ASP A 89 7.45 12.16 29.17
CA ASP A 89 7.41 10.70 29.19
C ASP A 89 7.47 10.12 27.76
N ALA A 90 6.78 10.75 26.80
CA ALA A 90 6.84 10.37 25.39
C ALA A 90 8.26 10.55 24.80
N ILE A 91 8.94 11.67 25.07
CA ILE A 91 10.33 11.89 24.63
C ILE A 91 11.26 10.83 25.21
N VAL A 92 11.13 10.52 26.51
CA VAL A 92 11.95 9.47 27.16
C VAL A 92 11.71 8.12 26.49
N LYS A 93 10.46 7.79 26.15
CA LYS A 93 10.12 6.54 25.45
C LYS A 93 10.70 6.48 24.04
N VAL A 94 10.67 7.58 23.29
CA VAL A 94 11.32 7.69 21.97
C VAL A 94 12.84 7.50 22.11
N GLN A 95 13.47 8.17 23.09
CA GLN A 95 14.91 8.03 23.36
C GLN A 95 15.29 6.58 23.69
N GLN A 96 14.50 5.89 24.52
CA GLN A 96 14.73 4.48 24.84
C GLN A 96 14.64 3.59 23.60
N ARG A 97 13.69 3.86 22.72
CA ARG A 97 13.50 3.10 21.48
C ARG A 97 14.63 3.34 20.47
N LEU A 98 15.13 4.57 20.37
CA LEU A 98 16.24 4.92 19.49
C LEU A 98 17.57 4.27 19.89
N LYS A 99 17.77 3.92 21.17
CA LYS A 99 18.97 3.18 21.63
C LYS A 99 19.15 1.80 20.99
N LEU A 100 18.11 1.26 20.34
CA LEU A 100 18.18 0.00 19.62
C LEU A 100 18.77 0.15 18.20
N TYR A 101 19.05 1.39 17.78
CA TYR A 101 19.59 1.73 16.47
C TYR A 101 20.89 2.53 16.64
N ASP A 102 21.96 2.08 15.98
CA ASP A 102 23.21 2.84 15.91
C ASP A 102 23.11 3.94 14.84
N GLU A 103 22.50 3.60 13.69
CA GLU A 103 22.21 4.50 12.57
C GLU A 103 20.79 4.29 12.05
N ALA A 104 20.24 5.29 11.35
CA ALA A 104 18.94 5.17 10.70
C ALA A 104 19.00 4.10 9.58
N PRO A 105 17.96 3.25 9.42
CA PRO A 105 17.87 2.26 8.33
C PRO A 105 17.97 2.88 6.93
N GLU A 106 18.12 2.05 5.89
CA GLU A 106 18.37 2.48 4.51
C GLU A 106 17.30 3.43 3.94
N ASN A 107 16.04 3.28 4.38
CA ASN A 107 14.93 4.14 3.99
C ASN A 107 14.65 5.28 4.98
N GLY A 108 15.31 5.27 6.14
CA GLY A 108 15.06 6.17 7.27
C GLY A 108 14.24 5.52 8.37
N LEU A 109 13.82 6.31 9.37
CA LEU A 109 13.06 5.85 10.52
C LEU A 109 11.99 6.87 10.90
N VAL A 110 10.76 6.40 11.10
CA VAL A 110 9.65 7.23 11.58
C VAL A 110 9.16 6.71 12.93
N ILE A 111 9.00 7.60 13.91
CA ILE A 111 8.50 7.27 15.23
C ILE A 111 7.32 8.17 15.57
N PHE A 112 6.18 7.57 15.88
CA PHE A 112 5.03 8.23 16.47
C PHE A 112 4.91 7.82 17.93
N CYS A 113 4.91 8.77 18.85
CA CYS A 113 4.83 8.48 20.28
C CYS A 113 3.98 9.53 20.98
N GLY A 114 3.09 9.12 21.86
CA GLY A 114 2.28 10.09 22.60
C GLY A 114 1.28 9.46 23.53
N ALA A 115 0.77 10.28 24.46
CA ALA A 115 -0.24 9.89 25.41
C ALA A 115 -1.61 9.91 24.73
N ILE A 116 -2.22 8.74 24.57
CA ILE A 116 -3.56 8.62 24.01
C ILE A 116 -4.55 8.59 25.17
N PRO A 117 -5.58 9.45 25.15
CA PRO A 117 -6.51 9.56 26.26
C PRO A 117 -7.33 8.29 26.47
N GLY A 118 -7.33 7.79 27.69
CA GLY A 118 -8.29 6.79 28.16
C GLY A 118 -9.58 7.43 28.69
N GLU A 119 -10.46 6.60 29.26
CA GLU A 119 -11.78 7.00 29.76
C GLU A 119 -11.72 8.00 30.93
N ALA A 120 -10.72 7.91 31.80
CA ALA A 120 -10.57 8.79 32.95
C ALA A 120 -9.41 9.79 32.76
N PRO A 121 -9.49 11.01 33.30
CA PRO A 121 -8.34 11.90 33.39
C PRO A 121 -7.17 11.26 34.14
N GLY A 122 -6.01 11.18 33.48
CA GLY A 122 -4.81 10.53 34.02
C GLY A 122 -4.67 9.03 33.75
N SER A 123 -5.62 8.39 33.05
CA SER A 123 -5.49 7.01 32.56
C SER A 123 -4.91 6.95 31.12
N GLU A 124 -4.14 7.97 30.73
CA GLU A 124 -3.56 8.05 29.40
C GLU A 124 -2.51 6.94 29.22
N ASN A 125 -2.59 6.23 28.09
CA ASN A 125 -1.61 5.22 27.74
C ASN A 125 -0.64 5.81 26.72
N ILE A 126 0.65 5.79 27.03
CA ILE A 126 1.68 6.25 26.10
C ILE A 126 1.94 5.14 25.09
N GLU A 127 1.50 5.34 23.86
CA GLU A 127 1.79 4.42 22.77
C GLU A 127 3.05 4.86 22.01
N ILE A 128 3.76 3.89 21.43
CA ILE A 128 4.89 4.14 20.54
C ILE A 128 4.76 3.23 19.32
N HIS A 129 4.87 3.84 18.14
CA HIS A 129 4.81 3.20 16.84
C HIS A 129 6.10 3.53 16.10
N VAL A 130 6.82 2.50 15.65
CA VAL A 130 8.05 2.65 14.88
C VAL A 130 7.81 2.07 13.50
N ILE A 131 8.05 2.89 12.48
CA ILE A 131 7.76 2.55 11.09
C ILE A 131 9.03 2.82 10.28
N GLU A 132 9.48 1.81 9.56
CA GLU A 132 10.45 1.99 8.48
C GLU A 132 9.68 2.34 7.20
N PRO A 133 9.95 3.49 6.57
CA PRO A 133 9.21 3.92 5.39
C PRO A 133 9.53 3.01 4.18
N PRO A 134 8.59 2.86 3.23
CA PRO A 134 8.78 2.01 2.05
C PRO A 134 9.86 2.54 1.09
N GLU A 135 10.07 3.87 1.11
CA GLU A 135 11.05 4.56 0.28
C GLU A 135 11.90 5.49 1.16
N LYS A 136 13.06 5.90 0.63
CA LYS A 136 13.97 6.81 1.32
C LYS A 136 13.30 8.13 1.62
N ILE A 137 13.13 8.43 2.90
CA ILE A 137 12.58 9.71 3.31
C ILE A 137 13.66 10.79 3.30
N THR A 138 13.37 11.92 2.66
CA THR A 138 14.25 13.10 2.66
C THR A 138 13.93 14.06 3.80
N LEU A 139 12.71 13.97 4.35
CA LEU A 139 12.22 14.81 5.43
C LEU A 139 12.91 14.47 6.75
N SER A 140 13.53 15.47 7.36
CA SER A 140 13.92 15.49 8.77
C SER A 140 12.91 16.35 9.53
N TYR A 141 12.12 15.77 10.42
CA TYR A 141 11.08 16.49 11.13
C TYR A 141 10.96 16.02 12.58
N TYR A 142 10.76 16.97 13.50
CA TYR A 142 10.28 16.73 14.85
C TYR A 142 9.13 17.69 15.11
N GLY A 143 8.00 17.17 15.56
CA GLY A 143 6.84 17.98 15.94
C GLY A 143 6.06 17.33 17.06
N CYS A 144 5.45 18.16 17.89
CA CYS A 144 4.56 17.75 18.97
C CYS A 144 3.23 18.49 18.81
N ASP A 145 2.15 17.75 18.54
CA ASP A 145 0.84 18.31 18.24
C ASP A 145 -0.30 17.49 18.89
N ASP A 146 -1.56 17.87 18.68
CA ASP A 146 -2.74 17.10 19.09
C ASP A 146 -3.02 15.90 18.17
N LYS A 147 -2.28 15.78 17.05
CA LYS A 147 -2.39 14.75 16.02
C LYS A 147 -1.02 14.27 15.57
N PHE A 148 -0.94 13.03 15.10
CA PHE A 148 0.26 12.58 14.41
C PHE A 148 0.34 13.17 13.00
N TYR A 149 1.51 13.67 12.63
CA TYR A 149 1.81 14.17 11.29
C TYR A 149 2.12 12.98 10.39
N VAL A 150 1.11 12.42 9.73
CA VAL A 150 1.20 11.17 8.94
C VAL A 150 1.21 11.41 7.43
N GLU A 151 1.01 12.65 7.00
CA GLU A 151 0.87 13.08 5.61
C GLU A 151 2.04 12.62 4.73
N PRO A 152 3.32 12.78 5.14
CA PRO A 152 4.45 12.31 4.33
C PRO A 152 4.41 10.81 4.06
N LEU A 153 4.03 10.00 5.06
CA LEU A 153 3.91 8.54 4.88
C LEU A 153 2.71 8.16 4.03
N LYS A 154 1.60 8.92 4.10
CA LYS A 154 0.43 8.69 3.25
C LYS A 154 0.78 8.91 1.78
N GLU A 155 1.50 10.00 1.48
CA GLU A 155 1.99 10.28 0.12
C GLU A 155 2.99 9.22 -0.37
N MET A 156 3.78 8.62 0.52
CA MET A 156 4.71 7.52 0.17
C MET A 156 4.00 6.17 -0.05
N LEU A 157 2.93 5.89 0.70
CA LEU A 157 2.11 4.67 0.51
C LEU A 157 1.16 4.76 -0.69
N GLU A 158 0.92 5.95 -1.23
CA GLU A 158 0.42 6.10 -2.59
C GLU A 158 1.50 5.62 -3.55
N LYS A 159 1.61 4.28 -3.69
CA LYS A 159 2.56 3.63 -4.56
C LYS A 159 2.61 4.31 -5.91
N LYS A 160 3.79 4.83 -6.21
CA LYS A 160 4.12 5.37 -7.51
C LYS A 160 4.73 4.25 -8.34
N ASP A 161 3.91 3.26 -8.70
CA ASP A 161 4.31 2.22 -9.66
C ASP A 161 5.02 2.89 -10.84
N LYS A 162 6.20 2.37 -11.19
CA LYS A 162 6.98 2.90 -12.31
C LYS A 162 6.43 2.32 -13.60
N TYR A 163 5.98 3.19 -14.48
CA TYR A 163 5.48 2.85 -15.80
C TYR A 163 6.39 3.44 -16.85
N LEU A 164 6.67 2.65 -17.89
CA LEU A 164 7.24 3.16 -19.12
C LEU A 164 6.09 3.66 -19.98
N ILE A 165 6.20 4.87 -20.49
CA ILE A 165 5.17 5.52 -21.31
C ILE A 165 5.77 5.87 -22.66
N LEU A 166 5.08 5.44 -23.71
CA LEU A 166 5.36 5.82 -25.08
C LEU A 166 4.19 6.62 -25.63
N SER A 167 4.42 7.89 -25.93
CA SER A 167 3.53 8.66 -26.79
C SER A 167 4.05 8.58 -28.23
N ILE A 168 3.24 8.14 -29.19
CA ILE A 168 3.67 7.98 -30.59
C ILE A 168 2.64 8.52 -31.59
N ASP A 169 3.13 9.31 -32.55
CA ASP A 169 2.44 9.69 -33.78
C ASP A 169 3.38 9.44 -34.98
N ASN A 170 2.88 9.61 -36.20
CA ASN A 170 3.66 9.55 -37.43
C ASN A 170 4.72 10.66 -37.53
N SER A 171 4.60 11.73 -36.75
CA SER A 171 5.52 12.87 -36.76
C SER A 171 6.60 12.80 -35.68
N GLU A 172 6.24 12.31 -34.48
CA GLU A 172 7.12 12.29 -33.32
C GLU A 172 6.76 11.16 -32.34
N ALA A 173 7.71 10.81 -31.48
CA ALA A 173 7.52 9.87 -30.39
C ALA A 173 8.28 10.36 -29.16
N THR A 174 7.67 10.19 -27.99
CA THR A 174 8.28 10.56 -26.70
C THR A 174 8.23 9.37 -25.76
N ILE A 175 9.37 9.07 -25.15
CA ILE A 175 9.54 7.99 -24.18
C ILE A 175 9.76 8.62 -22.81
N ALA A 176 8.93 8.25 -21.84
CA ALA A 176 9.04 8.74 -20.47
C ALA A 176 8.91 7.62 -19.45
N LEU A 177 9.58 7.78 -18.32
CA LEU A 177 9.32 7.02 -17.11
C LEU A 177 8.40 7.85 -16.22
N ALA A 178 7.28 7.26 -15.81
CA ALA A 178 6.39 7.87 -14.86
C ALA A 178 6.35 7.05 -13.58
N SER A 179 6.39 7.75 -12.45
CA SER A 179 6.21 7.19 -11.12
C SER A 179 5.28 8.16 -10.41
N GLY A 180 4.01 7.77 -10.27
CA GLY A 180 2.95 8.60 -9.68
C GLY A 180 2.84 9.98 -10.34
N ARG A 181 3.11 11.05 -9.58
CA ARG A 181 3.10 12.44 -10.08
C ARG A 181 4.40 12.87 -10.78
N ASN A 182 5.48 12.09 -10.62
CA ASN A 182 6.77 12.42 -11.20
C ASN A 182 6.86 11.81 -12.60
N MET A 183 7.23 12.62 -13.58
CA MET A 183 7.43 12.23 -14.96
C MET A 183 8.84 12.64 -15.37
N ASP A 184 9.59 11.69 -15.91
CA ASP A 184 10.95 11.89 -16.39
C ASP A 184 11.02 11.49 -17.86
N VAL A 185 11.14 12.48 -18.74
CA VAL A 185 11.22 12.26 -20.19
C VAL A 185 12.64 11.80 -20.53
N LYS A 186 12.75 10.59 -21.08
CA LYS A 186 14.03 9.96 -21.39
C LYS A 186 14.50 10.23 -22.80
N ASP A 187 13.57 10.27 -23.75
CA ASP A 187 13.92 10.52 -25.14
C ASP A 187 12.74 11.12 -25.93
N GLU A 188 13.09 11.91 -26.95
CA GLU A 188 12.15 12.52 -27.91
C GLU A 188 12.70 12.31 -29.32
N LEU A 189 11.94 11.59 -30.14
CA LEU A 189 12.29 11.27 -31.52
C LEU A 189 11.35 11.97 -32.47
N THR A 190 11.90 12.49 -33.57
CA THR A 190 11.14 12.96 -34.72
C THR A 190 11.25 11.97 -35.88
N SER A 191 10.15 11.85 -36.63
CA SER A 191 10.07 10.91 -37.75
C SER A 191 10.82 11.40 -38.97
N GLY A 192 10.77 12.71 -39.23
CA GLY A 192 11.29 13.32 -40.45
C GLY A 192 10.48 12.92 -41.70
N VAL A 193 9.35 12.23 -41.54
CA VAL A 193 8.56 11.68 -42.64
C VAL A 193 7.66 12.77 -43.23
N PRO A 194 7.65 12.96 -44.56
CA PRO A 194 6.74 13.90 -45.20
C PRO A 194 5.26 13.60 -44.91
N GLY A 195 4.45 14.66 -44.82
CA GLY A 195 2.99 14.54 -44.71
C GLY A 195 2.37 13.81 -45.91
N LYS A 196 1.10 13.38 -45.76
CA LYS A 196 0.37 12.76 -46.88
C LYS A 196 0.27 13.75 -48.05
N THR A 197 0.59 13.29 -49.26
CA THR A 197 0.41 14.08 -50.47
C THR A 197 -1.07 14.13 -50.85
N SER A 198 -1.65 15.34 -50.90
CA SER A 198 -3.06 15.56 -51.27
C SER A 198 -3.32 15.37 -52.78
N LYS A 199 -2.28 15.45 -53.62
CA LYS A 199 -2.40 15.39 -55.08
C LYS A 199 -2.28 13.95 -55.59
N GLY A 200 -3.32 13.46 -56.26
CA GLY A 200 -3.31 12.17 -56.97
C GLY A 200 -2.46 12.20 -58.25
N GLY A 201 -2.12 11.02 -58.77
CA GLY A 201 -1.32 10.87 -60.01
C GLY A 201 -0.68 9.48 -60.14
N GLN A 202 -0.03 9.20 -61.27
CA GLN A 202 0.59 7.88 -61.53
C GLN A 202 1.69 7.51 -60.52
N SER A 203 2.37 8.52 -59.95
CA SER A 203 3.41 8.35 -58.93
C SER A 203 2.87 8.25 -57.50
N ALA A 204 1.56 8.47 -57.26
CA ALA A 204 1.00 8.52 -55.90
C ALA A 204 1.28 7.24 -55.10
N ARG A 205 1.07 6.06 -55.71
CA ARG A 205 1.37 4.76 -55.09
C ARG A 205 2.85 4.58 -54.75
N ARG A 206 3.76 5.16 -55.53
CA ARG A 206 5.21 5.09 -55.26
C ARG A 206 5.56 5.93 -54.03
N PHE A 207 5.02 7.15 -53.94
CA PHE A 207 5.25 8.03 -52.79
C PHE A 207 4.64 7.46 -51.50
N GLU A 208 3.49 6.81 -51.60
CA GLU A 208 2.87 6.12 -50.47
C GLU A 208 3.75 4.99 -49.93
N ARG A 209 4.30 4.13 -50.81
CA ARG A 209 5.25 3.08 -50.40
C ARG A 209 6.53 3.63 -49.78
N LEU A 210 7.09 4.70 -50.34
CA LEU A 210 8.28 5.35 -49.77
C LEU A 210 7.99 5.85 -48.35
N ARG A 211 6.84 6.51 -48.17
CA ARG A 211 6.37 6.99 -46.87
C ARG A 211 6.16 5.85 -45.87
N GLU A 212 5.59 4.73 -46.29
CA GLU A 212 5.43 3.55 -45.44
C GLU A 212 6.77 2.95 -45.00
N MET A 213 7.76 2.90 -45.90
CA MET A 213 9.11 2.44 -45.55
C MET A 213 9.77 3.38 -44.54
N GLU A 214 9.69 4.70 -44.74
CA GLU A 214 10.25 5.68 -43.80
C GLU A 214 9.55 5.63 -42.43
N LEU A 215 8.22 5.43 -42.40
CA LEU A 215 7.48 5.23 -41.14
C LEU A 215 7.90 3.95 -40.42
N ASN A 216 8.12 2.87 -41.17
CA ASN A 216 8.57 1.60 -40.59
C ASN A 216 9.99 1.73 -39.99
N ASP A 217 10.88 2.47 -40.64
CA ASP A 217 12.20 2.77 -40.10
C ASP A 217 12.13 3.69 -38.88
N PHE A 218 11.21 4.67 -38.88
CA PHE A 218 10.93 5.46 -37.69
C PHE A 218 10.45 4.61 -36.52
N TYR A 219 9.48 3.70 -36.73
CA TYR A 219 9.02 2.77 -35.71
C TYR A 219 10.15 1.88 -35.18
N ARG A 220 11.06 1.43 -36.04
CA ARG A 220 12.24 0.67 -35.60
C ARG A 220 13.12 1.49 -34.66
N ARG A 221 13.46 2.74 -35.03
CA ARG A 221 14.25 3.65 -34.18
C ARG A 221 13.59 3.90 -32.82
N VAL A 222 12.27 4.11 -32.81
CA VAL A 222 11.51 4.30 -31.57
C VAL A 222 11.56 3.05 -30.69
N ALA A 223 11.38 1.86 -31.27
CA ALA A 223 11.43 0.60 -30.53
C ALA A 223 12.83 0.31 -29.97
N GLU A 224 13.89 0.61 -30.72
CA GLU A 224 15.28 0.49 -30.24
C GLU A 224 15.52 1.35 -29.00
N ARG A 225 15.14 2.63 -29.05
CA ARG A 225 15.23 3.52 -27.88
C ARG A 225 14.37 3.07 -26.72
N LEU A 226 13.15 2.61 -26.98
CA LEU A 226 12.25 2.09 -25.95
C LEU A 226 12.87 0.87 -25.24
N ASN A 227 13.49 -0.03 -26.00
CA ASN A 227 14.16 -1.21 -25.47
C ASN A 227 15.40 -0.81 -24.65
N GLU A 228 16.19 0.15 -25.09
CA GLU A 228 17.34 0.68 -24.32
C GLU A 228 16.90 1.26 -22.96
N VAL A 229 15.85 2.09 -22.96
CA VAL A 229 15.31 2.68 -21.72
C VAL A 229 14.75 1.59 -20.81
N TYR A 230 14.09 0.56 -21.35
CA TYR A 230 13.59 -0.57 -20.56
C TYR A 230 14.72 -1.40 -19.94
N LEU A 231 15.78 -1.70 -20.69
CA LEU A 231 16.92 -2.49 -20.19
C LEU A 231 17.67 -1.77 -19.07
N GLN A 232 17.68 -0.44 -19.07
CA GLN A 232 18.23 0.37 -17.97
C GLN A 232 17.28 0.45 -16.76
N ASN A 233 15.99 0.17 -16.93
CA ASN A 233 14.95 0.34 -15.90
C ASN A 233 14.04 -0.90 -15.85
N THR A 234 14.61 -2.04 -15.46
CA THR A 234 13.90 -3.34 -15.43
C THR A 234 12.84 -3.44 -14.33
N ASP A 235 12.81 -2.46 -13.41
CA ASP A 235 11.86 -2.33 -12.31
C ASP A 235 10.50 -1.74 -12.72
N VAL A 236 10.28 -1.44 -14.00
CA VAL A 236 8.97 -0.98 -14.50
C VAL A 236 7.91 -2.09 -14.44
N LYS A 237 6.71 -1.73 -13.96
CA LYS A 237 5.55 -2.61 -13.87
C LYS A 237 4.98 -2.95 -15.25
N GLY A 238 5.08 -2.01 -16.20
CA GLY A 238 4.75 -2.25 -17.58
C GLY A 238 4.82 -1.03 -18.48
N LEU A 239 4.43 -1.24 -19.74
CA LEU A 239 4.42 -0.25 -20.81
C LEU A 239 3.00 0.24 -21.07
N ILE A 240 2.85 1.55 -21.19
CA ILE A 240 1.63 2.21 -21.63
C ILE A 240 1.93 2.92 -22.93
N VAL A 241 1.19 2.59 -23.99
CA VAL A 241 1.37 3.20 -25.30
C VAL A 241 0.18 4.11 -25.56
N GLY A 242 0.42 5.33 -25.99
CA GLY A 242 -0.65 6.22 -26.43
C GLY A 242 -0.26 7.03 -27.64
N GLY A 243 -1.27 7.57 -28.29
CA GLY A 243 -1.08 8.31 -29.52
C GLY A 243 -2.39 8.58 -30.25
N PRO A 244 -2.41 9.56 -31.15
CA PRO A 244 -3.57 9.85 -31.97
C PRO A 244 -3.75 8.81 -33.08
N GLY A 245 -5.00 8.41 -33.30
CA GLY A 245 -5.38 7.53 -34.40
C GLY A 245 -4.74 6.13 -34.33
N PRO A 246 -4.64 5.43 -35.48
CA PRO A 246 -4.21 4.02 -35.53
C PRO A 246 -2.70 3.81 -35.41
N THR A 247 -1.91 4.88 -35.24
CA THR A 247 -0.43 4.82 -35.28
C THR A 247 0.13 3.88 -34.21
N LYS A 248 -0.45 3.91 -33.00
CA LYS A 248 -0.03 3.08 -31.87
C LYS A 248 -0.30 1.59 -32.12
N GLU A 249 -1.44 1.24 -32.72
CA GLU A 249 -1.76 -0.14 -33.10
C GLU A 249 -0.79 -0.63 -34.17
N MET A 250 -0.57 0.18 -35.21
CA MET A 250 0.37 -0.14 -36.29
C MET A 250 1.78 -0.36 -35.75
N PHE A 251 2.24 0.44 -34.80
CA PHE A 251 3.55 0.28 -34.15
C PHE A 251 3.64 -1.05 -33.38
N LEU A 252 2.60 -1.40 -32.61
CA LEU A 252 2.55 -2.62 -31.81
C LEU A 252 2.50 -3.92 -32.65
N GLU A 253 2.01 -3.83 -33.89
CA GLU A 253 1.99 -4.93 -34.86
C GLU A 253 3.38 -5.25 -35.45
N LYS A 254 4.30 -4.27 -35.53
CA LYS A 254 5.60 -4.45 -36.20
C LYS A 254 6.62 -5.33 -35.46
N ASP A 255 6.30 -5.80 -34.26
CA ASP A 255 7.10 -6.71 -33.43
C ASP A 255 8.57 -6.29 -33.20
N PHE A 256 8.82 -4.98 -33.12
CA PHE A 256 10.15 -4.43 -32.81
C PHE A 256 10.44 -4.30 -31.31
N ILE A 257 9.40 -4.42 -30.48
CA ILE A 257 9.49 -4.27 -29.03
C ILE A 257 10.06 -5.56 -28.41
N HIS A 258 10.95 -5.42 -27.44
CA HIS A 258 11.49 -6.55 -26.69
C HIS A 258 10.38 -7.45 -26.13
N TYR A 259 10.50 -8.77 -26.28
CA TYR A 259 9.41 -9.73 -25.99
C TYR A 259 8.90 -9.63 -24.54
N GLU A 260 9.78 -9.35 -23.57
CA GLU A 260 9.38 -9.17 -22.16
C GLU A 260 8.58 -7.91 -21.94
N LEU A 261 8.94 -6.83 -22.61
CA LEU A 261 8.23 -5.56 -22.53
C LEU A 261 6.88 -5.66 -23.24
N ARG A 262 6.82 -6.39 -24.36
CA ARG A 262 5.58 -6.68 -25.09
C ARG A 262 4.56 -7.42 -24.24
N LYS A 263 5.00 -8.40 -23.44
CA LYS A 263 4.14 -9.12 -22.46
C LYS A 263 3.65 -8.22 -21.32
N LYS A 264 4.33 -7.10 -21.08
CA LYS A 264 4.02 -6.13 -20.03
C LYS A 264 3.31 -4.88 -20.57
N ILE A 265 2.70 -4.93 -21.76
CA ILE A 265 1.85 -3.84 -22.23
C ILE A 265 0.57 -3.83 -21.39
N LEU A 266 0.38 -2.78 -20.60
CA LEU A 266 -0.74 -2.66 -19.68
C LEU A 266 -1.94 -2.00 -20.36
N ALA A 267 -1.70 -0.95 -21.14
CA ALA A 267 -2.76 -0.21 -21.78
C ALA A 267 -2.30 0.44 -23.09
N VAL A 268 -3.24 0.52 -24.03
CA VAL A 268 -3.15 1.32 -25.25
C VAL A 268 -4.20 2.42 -25.15
N VAL A 269 -3.81 3.68 -25.32
CA VAL A 269 -4.66 4.84 -25.01
C VAL A 269 -4.71 5.80 -26.21
N ASP A 270 -5.90 6.13 -26.66
CA ASP A 270 -6.10 7.22 -27.62
C ASP A 270 -5.84 8.58 -26.95
N THR A 271 -4.97 9.39 -27.54
CA THR A 271 -4.71 10.76 -27.10
C THR A 271 -4.98 11.76 -28.21
N SER A 272 -5.23 13.00 -27.80
CA SER A 272 -5.43 14.12 -28.73
C SER A 272 -4.11 14.76 -29.14
N TYR A 273 -3.10 14.66 -28.27
CA TYR A 273 -1.78 15.27 -28.45
C TYR A 273 -0.65 14.23 -28.30
N THR A 274 0.52 14.59 -28.82
CA THR A 274 1.80 13.90 -28.61
C THR A 274 2.76 14.75 -27.78
N GLY A 275 4.00 14.29 -27.61
CA GLY A 275 5.00 15.00 -26.82
C GLY A 275 4.71 14.96 -25.32
N HIS A 276 5.22 15.98 -24.63
CA HIS A 276 5.02 16.19 -23.20
C HIS A 276 3.54 16.29 -22.80
N GLN A 277 2.69 16.90 -23.64
CA GLN A 277 1.24 16.99 -23.36
C GLN A 277 0.55 15.65 -23.55
N GLY A 278 0.93 14.89 -24.59
CA GLY A 278 0.46 13.53 -24.82
C GLY A 278 0.71 12.62 -23.62
N ILE A 279 1.93 12.64 -23.04
CA ILE A 279 2.25 11.79 -21.88
C ILE A 279 1.36 12.11 -20.67
N LYS A 280 1.07 13.39 -20.40
CA LYS A 280 0.16 13.77 -19.31
C LYS A 280 -1.26 13.24 -19.54
N GLU A 281 -1.75 13.31 -20.78
CA GLU A 281 -3.06 12.76 -21.15
C GLU A 281 -3.08 11.23 -21.01
N ILE A 282 -2.02 10.55 -21.45
CA ILE A 282 -1.85 9.10 -21.28
C ILE A 282 -1.92 8.74 -19.79
N LEU A 283 -1.21 9.46 -18.93
CA LEU A 283 -1.19 9.19 -17.48
C LEU A 283 -2.57 9.28 -16.84
N GLY A 284 -3.35 10.31 -17.18
CA GLY A 284 -4.71 10.47 -16.68
C GLY A 284 -5.60 9.29 -17.05
N LYS A 285 -5.66 8.95 -18.34
CA LYS A 285 -6.47 7.83 -18.86
C LYS A 285 -5.93 6.45 -18.44
N ALA A 286 -4.62 6.33 -18.27
CA ALA A 286 -3.98 5.11 -17.80
C ALA A 286 -4.37 4.77 -16.37
N SER A 287 -4.49 5.77 -15.48
CA SER A 287 -4.89 5.54 -14.10
C SER A 287 -6.25 4.83 -14.02
N GLU A 288 -7.20 5.23 -14.85
CA GLU A 288 -8.52 4.59 -14.94
C GLU A 288 -8.42 3.14 -15.42
N LYS A 289 -7.67 2.90 -16.51
CA LYS A 289 -7.46 1.53 -17.05
C LYS A 289 -6.68 0.62 -16.09
N LEU A 290 -5.72 1.14 -15.34
CA LEU A 290 -4.94 0.37 -14.38
C LEU A 290 -5.79 -0.09 -13.20
N GLN A 291 -6.68 0.76 -12.70
CA GLN A 291 -7.67 0.39 -11.69
C GLN A 291 -8.58 -0.72 -12.21
N GLU A 292 -9.06 -0.61 -13.45
CA GLU A 292 -9.86 -1.64 -14.10
C GLU A 292 -9.12 -2.99 -14.18
N LEU A 293 -7.83 -2.99 -14.54
CA LEU A 293 -7.01 -4.20 -14.60
C LEU A 293 -6.84 -4.89 -13.24
N ASP A 294 -6.68 -4.14 -12.15
CA ASP A 294 -6.57 -4.72 -10.82
C ASP A 294 -7.92 -5.32 -10.38
N LEU A 295 -9.05 -4.66 -10.68
CA LEU A 295 -10.39 -5.22 -10.48
C LEU A 295 -10.63 -6.50 -11.31
N ILE A 296 -10.10 -6.56 -12.54
CA ILE A 296 -10.18 -7.77 -13.39
C ILE A 296 -9.39 -8.93 -12.78
N LYS A 297 -8.21 -8.68 -12.20
CA LYS A 297 -7.44 -9.74 -11.51
C LYS A 297 -8.19 -10.27 -10.30
N GLU A 298 -8.73 -9.37 -9.47
CA GLU A 298 -9.54 -9.74 -8.32
C GLU A 298 -10.76 -10.56 -8.73
N ARG A 299 -11.49 -10.10 -9.75
CA ARG A 299 -12.61 -10.84 -10.34
C ARG A 299 -12.20 -12.23 -10.80
N ASN A 300 -11.10 -12.38 -11.53
CA ASN A 300 -10.62 -13.68 -12.00
C ASN A 300 -10.27 -14.64 -10.84
N LEU A 301 -9.71 -14.13 -9.74
CA LEU A 301 -9.44 -14.95 -8.55
C LEU A 301 -10.74 -15.48 -7.93
N VAL A 302 -11.76 -14.64 -7.81
CA VAL A 302 -13.07 -15.05 -7.27
C VAL A 302 -13.79 -15.99 -8.24
N GLU A 303 -13.79 -15.72 -9.55
CA GLU A 303 -14.37 -16.63 -10.54
C GLU A 303 -13.71 -18.01 -10.50
N ASN A 304 -12.39 -18.08 -10.36
CA ASN A 304 -11.68 -19.35 -10.21
C ASN A 304 -12.11 -20.08 -8.94
N PHE A 305 -12.31 -19.37 -7.83
CA PHE A 305 -12.89 -19.94 -6.61
C PHE A 305 -14.31 -20.49 -6.85
N LEU A 306 -15.20 -19.72 -7.49
CA LEU A 306 -16.58 -20.15 -7.78
C LEU A 306 -16.64 -21.38 -8.69
N LYS A 307 -15.72 -21.47 -9.67
CA LYS A 307 -15.55 -22.66 -10.50
C LYS A 307 -15.17 -23.88 -9.64
N LEU A 308 -14.20 -23.72 -8.74
CA LEU A 308 -13.77 -24.80 -7.84
C LEU A 308 -14.88 -25.25 -6.88
N VAL A 309 -15.71 -24.32 -6.37
CA VAL A 309 -16.88 -24.67 -5.54
C VAL A 309 -17.82 -25.60 -6.30
N SER A 310 -17.98 -25.40 -7.60
CA SER A 310 -18.91 -26.19 -8.42
C SER A 310 -18.29 -27.50 -8.92
N SER A 311 -17.00 -27.52 -9.26
CA SER A 311 -16.33 -28.68 -9.85
C SER A 311 -15.67 -29.61 -8.82
N GLU A 312 -15.06 -29.05 -7.79
CA GLU A 312 -14.20 -29.76 -6.81
C GLU A 312 -14.43 -29.18 -5.40
N PRO A 313 -15.62 -29.39 -4.79
CA PRO A 313 -15.99 -28.77 -3.51
C PRO A 313 -15.04 -29.14 -2.36
N ASP A 314 -14.41 -30.32 -2.43
CA ASP A 314 -13.45 -30.79 -1.43
C ASP A 314 -12.13 -29.99 -1.41
N ARG A 315 -11.89 -29.13 -2.42
CA ARG A 315 -10.69 -28.29 -2.53
C ARG A 315 -10.89 -26.86 -2.08
N VAL A 316 -12.07 -26.52 -1.58
CA VAL A 316 -12.39 -25.18 -1.10
C VAL A 316 -12.93 -25.21 0.32
N VAL A 317 -12.61 -24.18 1.07
CA VAL A 317 -13.16 -23.91 2.40
C VAL A 317 -13.60 -22.46 2.42
N TYR A 318 -14.72 -22.16 3.06
CA TYR A 318 -15.25 -20.80 3.17
C TYR A 318 -15.85 -20.60 4.54
N GLY A 319 -15.90 -19.35 4.98
CA GLY A 319 -16.28 -19.00 6.35
C GLY A 319 -15.06 -18.85 7.25
N LEU A 320 -15.14 -17.88 8.16
CA LEU A 320 -14.00 -17.44 8.97
C LEU A 320 -13.41 -18.58 9.82
N LYS A 321 -14.26 -19.42 10.43
CA LYS A 321 -13.81 -20.49 11.33
C LYS A 321 -13.19 -21.66 10.56
N GLU A 322 -13.82 -22.06 9.47
CA GLU A 322 -13.42 -23.17 8.62
C GLU A 322 -12.08 -22.86 7.95
N VAL A 323 -11.93 -21.64 7.41
CA VAL A 323 -10.68 -21.18 6.80
C VAL A 323 -9.58 -21.03 7.87
N GLU A 324 -9.87 -20.48 9.05
CA GLU A 324 -8.88 -20.37 10.14
C GLU A 324 -8.35 -21.77 10.54
N ASN A 325 -9.23 -22.76 10.70
CA ASN A 325 -8.85 -24.13 11.02
C ASN A 325 -8.02 -24.81 9.92
N ALA A 326 -8.42 -24.62 8.66
CA ALA A 326 -7.68 -25.15 7.50
C ALA A 326 -6.29 -24.51 7.38
N LEU A 327 -6.20 -23.19 7.65
CA LEU A 327 -4.96 -22.43 7.64
C LEU A 327 -4.00 -22.90 8.74
N LEU A 328 -4.49 -23.07 9.98
CA LEU A 328 -3.71 -23.62 11.09
C LEU A 328 -3.15 -25.02 10.76
N SER A 329 -3.95 -25.82 10.05
CA SER A 329 -3.58 -27.16 9.57
C SER A 329 -2.59 -27.16 8.40
N GLY A 330 -2.25 -25.99 7.81
CA GLY A 330 -1.29 -25.85 6.72
C GLY A 330 -1.76 -26.41 5.36
N LYS A 331 -3.07 -26.68 5.22
CA LYS A 331 -3.68 -27.29 4.03
C LYS A 331 -4.08 -26.26 2.96
N VAL A 332 -4.07 -24.98 3.30
CA VAL A 332 -4.49 -23.89 2.40
C VAL A 332 -3.33 -23.47 1.50
N ARG A 333 -3.63 -23.24 0.22
CA ARG A 333 -2.71 -22.70 -0.79
C ARG A 333 -2.89 -21.19 -0.93
N LEU A 334 -4.13 -20.74 -1.09
CA LEU A 334 -4.49 -19.35 -1.34
C LEU A 334 -5.70 -18.96 -0.49
N ILE A 335 -5.63 -17.83 0.20
CA ILE A 335 -6.74 -17.20 0.92
C ILE A 335 -7.17 -15.97 0.12
N LEU A 336 -8.46 -15.84 -0.13
CA LEU A 336 -9.06 -14.59 -0.58
C LEU A 336 -9.81 -13.97 0.59
N PHE A 337 -9.39 -12.78 0.99
CA PHE A 337 -9.90 -12.07 2.14
C PHE A 337 -10.59 -10.78 1.68
N SER A 338 -11.85 -10.59 2.03
CA SER A 338 -12.59 -9.38 1.66
C SER A 338 -12.07 -8.17 2.44
N GLU A 339 -11.78 -7.07 1.74
CA GLU A 339 -11.34 -5.82 2.38
C GLU A 339 -12.40 -5.22 3.33
N ALA A 340 -13.67 -5.56 3.09
CA ALA A 340 -14.80 -5.09 3.89
C ALA A 340 -14.93 -5.84 5.24
N LEU A 341 -14.20 -6.94 5.43
CA LEU A 341 -14.06 -7.59 6.74
C LEU A 341 -13.04 -6.85 7.62
N ASP A 342 -13.34 -5.59 7.93
CA ASP A 342 -12.56 -4.79 8.87
C ASP A 342 -12.97 -5.09 10.32
N ILE A 343 -12.86 -6.37 10.69
CA ILE A 343 -13.29 -6.91 11.99
C ILE A 343 -12.07 -7.16 12.89
N PHE A 344 -12.23 -6.85 14.17
CA PHE A 344 -11.27 -7.07 15.23
C PHE A 344 -11.81 -8.05 16.26
N ARG A 345 -10.95 -8.96 16.73
CA ARG A 345 -11.19 -9.75 17.93
C ARG A 345 -10.79 -8.92 19.14
N VAL A 346 -11.74 -8.71 20.03
CA VAL A 346 -11.54 -7.93 21.25
C VAL A 346 -11.70 -8.86 22.45
N LYS A 347 -10.64 -8.92 23.25
CA LYS A 347 -10.61 -9.69 24.48
C LYS A 347 -11.06 -8.80 25.63
N VAL A 348 -12.22 -9.11 26.21
CA VAL A 348 -12.80 -8.40 27.35
C VAL A 348 -12.54 -9.19 28.62
N LYS A 349 -12.02 -8.52 29.65
CA LYS A 349 -11.77 -9.11 30.97
C LYS A 349 -12.50 -8.33 32.05
N CYS A 350 -12.89 -9.03 33.12
CA CYS A 350 -13.38 -8.37 34.34
C CYS A 350 -12.22 -8.10 35.30
N GLY A 351 -12.16 -6.90 35.87
CA GLY A 351 -11.18 -6.56 36.90
C GLY A 351 -11.44 -7.18 38.28
N LYS A 352 -12.63 -7.75 38.51
CA LYS A 352 -13.05 -8.30 39.82
C LYS A 352 -13.23 -9.81 39.85
N CYS A 353 -13.33 -10.48 38.71
CA CYS A 353 -13.52 -11.93 38.64
C CYS A 353 -12.87 -12.51 37.38
N ASP A 354 -12.79 -13.84 37.29
CA ASP A 354 -12.21 -14.56 36.16
C ASP A 354 -13.15 -14.64 34.94
N TYR A 355 -13.87 -13.58 34.63
CA TYR A 355 -14.64 -13.49 33.40
C TYR A 355 -13.74 -13.03 32.25
N GLU A 356 -13.71 -13.81 31.19
CA GLU A 356 -12.99 -13.54 29.95
C GLU A 356 -13.92 -13.87 28.77
N ALA A 357 -14.08 -12.91 27.86
CA ALA A 357 -14.83 -13.09 26.63
C ALA A 357 -14.02 -12.59 25.43
N VAL A 358 -14.21 -13.23 24.29
CA VAL A 358 -13.63 -12.80 23.02
C VAL A 358 -14.80 -12.42 22.11
N GLU A 359 -14.92 -11.14 21.81
CA GLU A 359 -15.98 -10.55 21.00
C GLU A 359 -15.39 -10.11 19.64
N GLN A 360 -16.23 -9.99 18.62
CA GLN A 360 -15.84 -9.52 17.29
C GLN A 360 -16.53 -8.19 17.00
N HIS A 361 -15.76 -7.16 16.66
CA HIS A 361 -16.28 -5.82 16.39
C HIS A 361 -15.70 -5.24 15.09
N PRO A 362 -16.50 -4.56 14.27
CA PRO A 362 -16.00 -3.73 13.19
C PRO A 362 -15.10 -2.61 13.70
N PHE A 363 -14.15 -2.14 12.89
CA PHE A 363 -13.24 -1.05 13.21
C PHE A 363 -13.95 0.20 13.75
N GLN A 364 -15.06 0.60 13.12
CA GLN A 364 -15.82 1.79 13.49
C GLN A 364 -16.34 1.76 14.94
N GLU A 365 -16.63 0.56 15.46
CA GLU A 365 -17.12 0.40 16.83
C GLU A 365 -15.99 0.45 17.86
N LEU A 366 -14.74 0.22 17.46
CA LEU A 366 -13.61 0.11 18.39
C LEU A 366 -13.31 1.37 19.19
N VAL A 367 -13.69 2.53 18.67
CA VAL A 367 -13.51 3.82 19.34
C VAL A 367 -14.47 3.95 20.52
N ALA A 368 -15.73 3.55 20.33
CA ALA A 368 -16.76 3.59 21.37
C ALA A 368 -16.75 2.33 22.27
N LEU A 369 -16.11 1.25 21.83
CA LEU A 369 -16.15 -0.05 22.50
C LEU A 369 -15.64 -0.01 23.95
N PRO A 370 -14.51 0.64 24.30
CA PRO A 370 -14.05 0.70 25.68
C PRO A 370 -15.13 1.27 26.62
N ALA A 371 -15.71 2.42 26.26
CA ALA A 371 -16.74 3.09 27.04
C ALA A 371 -18.04 2.26 27.17
N LYS A 372 -18.38 1.50 26.11
CA LYS A 372 -19.53 0.59 26.13
C LYS A 372 -19.27 -0.62 27.02
N VAL A 373 -18.06 -1.18 26.98
CA VAL A 373 -17.67 -2.33 27.79
C VAL A 373 -17.62 -1.96 29.27
N SER A 374 -17.04 -0.80 29.62
CA SER A 374 -16.94 -0.36 31.02
C SER A 374 -18.29 -0.04 31.68
N SER A 375 -19.28 0.39 30.89
CA SER A 375 -20.66 0.62 31.34
C SER A 375 -21.53 -0.65 31.39
N THR A 376 -21.06 -1.76 30.81
CA THR A 376 -21.81 -3.02 30.80
C THR A 376 -21.52 -3.83 32.08
N PRO A 377 -22.55 -4.30 32.81
CA PRO A 377 -22.33 -5.14 33.99
C PRO A 377 -21.79 -6.51 33.57
N CYS A 378 -20.80 -7.00 34.33
CA CYS A 378 -20.22 -8.31 34.08
C CYS A 378 -21.29 -9.41 34.22
N PRO A 379 -21.44 -10.32 33.25
CA PRO A 379 -22.46 -11.37 33.32
C PRO A 379 -22.20 -12.41 34.42
N LYS A 380 -20.97 -12.49 34.96
CA LYS A 380 -20.59 -13.42 36.03
C LYS A 380 -20.77 -12.84 37.44
N CYS A 381 -20.45 -11.57 37.65
CA CYS A 381 -20.43 -10.95 38.99
C CYS A 381 -21.22 -9.64 39.11
N GLY A 382 -21.86 -9.17 38.03
CA GLY A 382 -22.69 -7.96 38.01
C GLY A 382 -21.92 -6.64 38.11
N SER A 383 -20.58 -6.64 38.23
CA SER A 383 -19.81 -5.41 38.36
C SER A 383 -19.55 -4.73 37.01
N THR A 384 -19.65 -3.40 36.99
CA THR A 384 -19.28 -2.53 35.85
C THR A 384 -17.77 -2.28 35.83
N SER A 385 -17.00 -3.35 35.81
CA SER A 385 -15.53 -3.33 35.82
C SER A 385 -14.95 -4.19 34.70
N LEU A 386 -15.70 -4.33 33.61
CA LEU A 386 -15.18 -4.92 32.38
C LEU A 386 -14.26 -3.91 31.71
N TYR A 387 -13.17 -4.41 31.14
CA TYR A 387 -12.25 -3.60 30.34
C TYR A 387 -11.78 -4.39 29.14
N VAL A 388 -11.41 -3.66 28.08
CA VAL A 388 -10.79 -4.25 26.90
C VAL A 388 -9.33 -4.54 27.20
N ALA A 389 -8.96 -5.81 27.25
CA ALA A 389 -7.60 -6.26 27.54
C ALA A 389 -6.73 -6.30 26.28
N GLU A 390 -7.26 -6.83 25.16
CA GLU A 390 -6.53 -6.97 23.91
C GLU A 390 -7.45 -6.68 22.72
N LYS A 391 -6.88 -6.08 21.66
CA LYS A 391 -7.53 -5.88 20.36
C LYS A 391 -6.60 -6.47 19.31
N GLU A 392 -7.09 -7.43 18.52
CA GLU A 392 -6.33 -8.09 17.47
C GLU A 392 -7.13 -8.02 16.16
N SER A 393 -6.53 -7.46 15.13
CA SER A 393 -7.11 -7.47 13.78
C SER A 393 -7.20 -8.90 13.26
N LEU A 394 -8.35 -9.28 12.70
CA LEU A 394 -8.50 -10.60 12.07
C LEU A 394 -7.59 -10.74 10.86
N LEU A 395 -7.46 -9.70 10.04
CA LEU A 395 -6.57 -9.71 8.89
C LEU A 395 -5.12 -9.94 9.32
N ASP A 396 -4.64 -9.24 10.35
CA ASP A 396 -3.24 -9.29 10.80
C ASP A 396 -2.90 -10.69 11.32
N ARG A 397 -3.84 -11.30 12.04
CA ARG A 397 -3.75 -12.69 12.49
C ARG A 397 -3.68 -13.66 11.30
N PHE A 398 -4.54 -13.50 10.30
CA PHE A 398 -4.50 -14.32 9.09
C PHE A 398 -3.18 -14.16 8.34
N ILE A 399 -2.64 -12.95 8.26
CA ILE A 399 -1.33 -12.66 7.68
C ILE A 399 -0.22 -13.37 8.46
N GLU A 400 -0.24 -13.32 9.79
CA GLU A 400 0.76 -13.96 10.64
C GLU A 400 0.76 -15.48 10.43
N ILE A 401 -0.42 -16.11 10.49
CA ILE A 401 -0.54 -17.56 10.31
C ILE A 401 -0.21 -17.95 8.86
N ALA A 402 -0.65 -17.19 7.87
CA ALA A 402 -0.34 -17.44 6.46
C ALA A 402 1.16 -17.36 6.18
N SER A 403 1.85 -16.38 6.76
CA SER A 403 3.32 -16.24 6.70
C SER A 403 4.03 -17.46 7.29
N GLN A 404 3.58 -17.93 8.47
CA GLN A 404 4.15 -19.13 9.11
C GLN A 404 3.90 -20.41 8.31
N LYS A 405 2.78 -20.49 7.58
CA LYS A 405 2.35 -21.69 6.84
C LYS A 405 2.65 -21.64 5.35
N ASN A 406 3.39 -20.61 4.90
CA ASN A 406 3.71 -20.36 3.49
C ASN A 406 2.47 -20.39 2.58
N THR A 407 1.40 -19.71 3.02
CA THR A 407 0.12 -19.62 2.31
C THR A 407 -0.01 -18.23 1.70
N GLN A 408 -0.45 -18.15 0.44
CA GLN A 408 -0.71 -16.86 -0.20
C GLN A 408 -2.02 -16.26 0.33
N LEU A 409 -2.03 -14.96 0.59
CA LEU A 409 -3.22 -14.21 0.98
C LEU A 409 -3.38 -13.04 0.00
N GLU A 410 -4.55 -12.93 -0.61
CA GLU A 410 -4.94 -11.83 -1.49
C GLU A 410 -6.16 -11.11 -0.92
N LEU A 411 -6.16 -9.78 -1.01
CA LEU A 411 -7.31 -8.96 -0.65
C LEU A 411 -8.21 -8.77 -1.85
N ILE A 412 -9.52 -8.87 -1.63
CA ILE A 412 -10.54 -8.68 -2.66
C ILE A 412 -11.42 -7.49 -2.30
N SER A 413 -11.54 -6.55 -3.23
CA SER A 413 -12.39 -5.37 -3.10
C SER A 413 -13.87 -5.72 -3.23
N THR A 414 -14.72 -4.93 -2.59
CA THR A 414 -16.18 -5.01 -2.81
C THR A 414 -16.68 -4.18 -3.99
N ALA A 415 -15.77 -3.63 -4.80
CA ALA A 415 -16.12 -2.84 -5.99
C ALA A 415 -16.71 -3.68 -7.14
N THR A 416 -16.44 -4.99 -7.18
CA THR A 416 -16.96 -5.93 -8.18
C THR A 416 -18.14 -6.74 -7.63
N GLU A 417 -19.00 -7.24 -8.53
CA GLU A 417 -20.11 -8.14 -8.14
C GLU A 417 -19.57 -9.42 -7.48
N GLU A 418 -18.49 -9.98 -8.02
CA GLU A 418 -17.82 -11.17 -7.49
C GLU A 418 -17.23 -10.90 -6.10
N GLY A 419 -16.62 -9.72 -5.89
CA GLY A 419 -16.15 -9.30 -4.58
C GLY A 419 -17.26 -9.16 -3.55
N MET A 420 -18.41 -8.60 -3.94
CA MET A 420 -19.60 -8.56 -3.09
C MET A 420 -20.16 -9.96 -2.79
N MET A 421 -20.14 -10.88 -3.77
CA MET A 421 -20.56 -12.26 -3.59
C MET A 421 -19.65 -12.99 -2.59
N LEU A 422 -18.33 -12.79 -2.68
CA LEU A 422 -17.38 -13.32 -1.70
C LEU A 422 -17.68 -12.79 -0.30
N HIS A 423 -17.94 -11.49 -0.16
CA HIS A 423 -18.26 -10.87 1.12
C HIS A 423 -19.57 -11.38 1.74
N LYS A 424 -20.69 -11.26 1.01
CA LYS A 424 -22.03 -11.55 1.53
C LYS A 424 -22.41 -13.03 1.44
N GLY A 425 -21.99 -13.72 0.38
CA GLY A 425 -22.35 -15.11 0.11
C GLY A 425 -21.50 -16.12 0.86
N PHE A 426 -20.21 -15.84 1.04
CA PHE A 426 -19.25 -16.78 1.63
C PHE A 426 -18.65 -16.31 2.96
N GLY A 427 -19.24 -15.28 3.57
CA GLY A 427 -18.79 -14.75 4.87
C GLY A 427 -17.46 -13.98 4.80
N GLY A 428 -17.03 -13.58 3.60
CA GLY A 428 -15.92 -12.68 3.35
C GLY A 428 -14.51 -13.28 3.44
N VAL A 429 -14.37 -14.54 3.84
CA VAL A 429 -13.07 -15.24 3.79
C VAL A 429 -13.26 -16.59 3.13
N VAL A 430 -12.43 -16.86 2.12
CA VAL A 430 -12.39 -18.16 1.45
C VAL A 430 -10.95 -18.65 1.31
N GLY A 431 -10.77 -19.96 1.32
CA GLY A 431 -9.49 -20.63 1.18
C GLY A 431 -9.56 -21.72 0.11
N ILE A 432 -8.58 -21.72 -0.79
CA ILE A 432 -8.35 -22.78 -1.76
C ILE A 432 -7.29 -23.71 -1.17
N LEU A 433 -7.62 -24.98 -1.03
CA LEU A 433 -6.74 -26.01 -0.50
C LEU A 433 -5.68 -26.44 -1.54
N LYS A 434 -4.61 -27.08 -1.05
CA LYS A 434 -3.49 -27.56 -1.87
C LYS A 434 -3.90 -28.70 -2.79
#